data_AF-A0A7J3WFX3-F1
#
_entry.id   AF-A0A7J3WFX3-F1
#
_cell.length_a   1.000
_cell.length_b   1.000
_cell.length_c   1.000
_cell.angle_alpha   90.00
_cell.angle_beta   90.00
_cell.angle_gamma   90.00
#
_symmetry.space_group_name_H-M   'P 1'
#
loop_
_entity.id
_entity.type
_entity.pdbx_description
1 polymer ?
#
loop_
_entity_poly.entity_id
_entity_poly.type
_entity_poly.pdbx_seq_one_letter_code
_entity_poly.pdbx_strand_id
1 'polypeptide(L)'
;MMRGTTAHKVVATLRRHGPMPAWHIARKSRCNSATVQAILNKLVYSGLLSFAEMRLGRFASPRRSFGSNRLLRVYYIPKIHSNNRVYSVIRNLIKFRKPANIYERRAFGMWLSSSILPSQVREIIHSMVLESRAHITARMSQIRH
;
A
#
# COMPACT_ATOMS: atom_id res chain seq x y z
N MET A 1 -33.50 8.58 -0.26
CA MET A 1 -32.48 8.13 -1.23
C MET A 1 -31.22 9.01 -1.13
N MET A 2 -30.14 8.57 -0.47
CA MET A 2 -28.83 9.30 -0.41
C MET A 2 -27.62 8.35 -0.43
N ARG A 3 -27.73 7.15 -1.02
CA ARG A 3 -26.65 6.14 -1.00
C ARG A 3 -25.66 6.22 -2.18
N GLY A 4 -25.92 7.04 -3.21
CA GLY A 4 -25.14 7.05 -4.45
C GLY A 4 -23.98 8.05 -4.53
N THR A 5 -24.09 9.23 -3.88
CA THR A 5 -23.15 10.34 -4.15
C THR A 5 -21.80 10.16 -3.45
N THR A 6 -21.78 9.74 -2.18
CA THR A 6 -20.54 9.60 -1.40
C THR A 6 -19.70 8.42 -1.87
N ALA A 7 -20.33 7.28 -2.16
CA ALA A 7 -19.62 6.11 -2.69
C ALA A 7 -19.00 6.42 -4.06
N HIS A 8 -19.73 7.11 -4.93
CA HIS A 8 -19.20 7.57 -6.21
C HIS A 8 -18.00 8.51 -6.03
N LYS A 9 -18.08 9.49 -5.11
CA LYS A 9 -16.95 10.38 -4.78
C LYS A 9 -15.71 9.61 -4.32
N VAL A 10 -15.87 8.59 -3.48
CA VAL A 10 -14.76 7.74 -2.99
C VAL A 10 -14.10 6.99 -4.15
N VAL A 11 -14.90 6.33 -5.00
CA VAL A 11 -14.39 5.58 -6.17
C VAL A 11 -13.75 6.53 -7.18
N ALA A 12 -14.38 7.67 -7.48
CA ALA A 12 -13.83 8.69 -8.38
C ALA A 12 -12.50 9.24 -7.87
N THR A 13 -12.37 9.46 -6.56
CA THR A 13 -11.12 9.89 -5.91
C THR A 13 -10.01 8.85 -6.12
N LEU A 14 -10.31 7.58 -5.90
CA LEU A 14 -9.36 6.47 -6.12
C LEU A 14 -8.96 6.35 -7.59
N ARG A 15 -9.90 6.47 -8.53
CA ARG A 15 -9.60 6.45 -9.97
C ARG A 15 -8.67 7.60 -10.38
N ARG A 16 -8.97 8.81 -9.90
CA ARG A 16 -8.22 10.02 -10.26
C ARG A 16 -6.80 10.04 -9.69
N HIS A 17 -6.66 9.67 -8.42
CA HIS A 17 -5.40 9.88 -7.69
C HIS A 17 -4.62 8.59 -7.45
N GLY A 18 -5.24 7.43 -7.60
CA GLY A 18 -4.60 6.13 -7.45
C GLY A 18 -4.73 5.54 -6.04
N PRO A 19 -3.93 4.50 -5.73
CA PRO A 19 -3.92 3.85 -4.43
C PRO A 19 -3.61 4.82 -3.29
N MET A 20 -4.34 4.74 -2.18
CA MET A 20 -4.11 5.63 -1.03
C MET A 20 -4.77 5.13 0.26
N PRO A 21 -4.35 5.63 1.43
CA PRO A 21 -4.98 5.30 2.71
C PRO A 21 -6.32 6.02 2.92
N ALA A 22 -7.18 5.46 3.79
CA ALA A 22 -8.55 5.94 4.03
C ALA A 22 -8.63 7.43 4.41
N TRP A 23 -7.75 7.91 5.28
CA TRP A 23 -7.71 9.32 5.70
C TRP A 23 -7.38 10.28 4.55
N HIS A 24 -6.51 9.88 3.61
CA HIS A 24 -6.25 10.65 2.40
C HIS A 24 -7.46 10.66 1.47
N ILE A 25 -8.15 9.52 1.33
CA ILE A 25 -9.38 9.42 0.54
C ILE A 25 -10.41 10.40 1.10
N ALA A 26 -10.66 10.37 2.42
CA ALA A 26 -11.61 11.25 3.09
C ALA A 26 -11.30 12.73 2.86
N ARG A 27 -10.03 13.13 3.00
CA ARG A 27 -9.60 14.50 2.73
C ARG A 27 -9.83 14.92 1.27
N LYS A 28 -9.51 14.05 0.31
CA LYS A 28 -9.62 14.36 -1.12
C LYS A 28 -11.08 14.31 -1.63
N SER A 29 -11.89 13.40 -1.10
CA SER A 29 -13.31 13.28 -1.43
C SER A 29 -14.19 14.29 -0.67
N ARG A 30 -13.61 15.05 0.28
CA ARG A 30 -14.31 15.98 1.18
C ARG A 30 -15.47 15.29 1.92
N CYS A 31 -15.21 14.10 2.42
CA CYS A 31 -16.19 13.27 3.13
C CYS A 31 -15.70 12.94 4.55
N ASN A 32 -16.63 12.64 5.45
CA ASN A 32 -16.29 12.19 6.80
C ASN A 32 -15.50 10.87 6.77
N SER A 33 -14.45 10.77 7.59
CA SER A 33 -13.54 9.61 7.60
C SER A 33 -14.24 8.30 7.99
N ALA A 34 -15.16 8.32 8.96
CA ALA A 34 -15.90 7.12 9.37
C ALA A 34 -16.81 6.62 8.25
N THR A 35 -17.50 7.54 7.56
CA THR A 35 -18.32 7.23 6.38
C THR A 35 -17.48 6.64 5.25
N VAL A 36 -16.31 7.22 4.96
CA VAL A 36 -15.39 6.71 3.94
C VAL A 36 -14.90 5.32 4.32
N GLN A 37 -14.54 5.08 5.57
CA GLN A 37 -14.11 3.75 6.04
C GLN A 37 -15.21 2.70 5.86
N ALA A 38 -16.46 3.03 6.22
CA ALA A 38 -17.61 2.14 6.03
C ALA A 38 -17.86 1.84 4.55
N ILE A 39 -17.78 2.86 3.68
CA ILE A 39 -17.91 2.70 2.22
C ILE A 39 -16.80 1.80 1.67
N LEU A 40 -15.54 2.06 2.06
CA LEU A 40 -14.40 1.28 1.60
C LEU A 40 -14.54 -0.20 2.00
N ASN A 41 -14.93 -0.47 3.25
CA ASN A 41 -15.19 -1.84 3.69
C ASN A 41 -16.28 -2.50 2.84
N LYS A 42 -17.41 -1.80 2.60
CA LYS A 42 -18.51 -2.33 1.78
C LYS A 42 -18.07 -2.63 0.35
N LEU A 43 -17.27 -1.76 -0.26
CA LEU A 43 -16.74 -1.94 -1.62
C LEU A 43 -15.69 -3.05 -1.73
N VAL A 44 -14.94 -3.30 -0.65
CA VAL A 44 -14.03 -4.45 -0.54
C VAL A 44 -14.84 -5.74 -0.45
N TYR A 45 -15.86 -5.80 0.40
CA TYR A 45 -16.75 -6.97 0.50
C TYR A 45 -17.47 -7.28 -0.81
N SER A 46 -17.79 -6.27 -1.61
CA SER A 46 -18.39 -6.45 -2.94
C SER A 46 -17.37 -6.73 -4.05
N GLY A 47 -16.08 -6.88 -3.73
CA GLY A 47 -15.01 -7.16 -4.71
C GLY A 47 -14.66 -6.01 -5.67
N LEU A 48 -15.19 -4.80 -5.45
CA LEU A 48 -14.93 -3.63 -6.31
C LEU A 48 -13.59 -2.97 -6.00
N LEU A 49 -13.14 -3.08 -4.75
CA LEU A 49 -11.85 -2.61 -4.27
C LEU A 49 -11.07 -3.76 -3.65
N SER A 50 -9.75 -3.62 -3.64
CA SER A 50 -8.87 -4.38 -2.77
C SER A 50 -8.07 -3.43 -1.90
N PHE A 51 -7.40 -3.97 -0.90
CA PHE A 51 -6.48 -3.22 -0.09
C PHE A 51 -5.18 -4.00 0.09
N ALA A 52 -4.11 -3.23 0.23
CA ALA A 52 -2.80 -3.69 0.65
C ALA A 52 -2.63 -3.27 2.11
N GLU A 53 -2.34 -4.20 3.00
CA GLU A 53 -2.15 -3.94 4.42
C GLU A 53 -0.80 -4.47 4.91
N MET A 54 -0.12 -3.66 5.70
CA MET A 54 1.15 -4.02 6.30
C MET A 54 1.27 -3.43 7.70
N ARG A 55 1.55 -4.29 8.68
CA ARG A 55 1.89 -3.86 10.04
C ARG A 55 3.31 -3.28 10.05
N LEU A 56 3.44 -2.02 10.42
CA LEU A 56 4.72 -1.36 10.64
C LEU A 56 5.35 -1.94 11.91
N GLY A 57 6.43 -2.70 11.75
CA GLY A 57 7.23 -3.25 12.83
C GLY A 57 8.62 -2.62 12.87
N ARG A 58 9.59 -3.33 13.43
CA ARG A 58 10.99 -2.88 13.51
C ARG A 58 11.66 -2.62 12.14
N PHE A 59 11.08 -3.14 11.06
CA PHE A 59 11.62 -3.07 9.70
C PHE A 59 11.00 -1.99 8.81
N ALA A 60 9.97 -1.30 9.28
CA ALA A 60 9.31 -0.24 8.52
C ALA A 60 8.90 0.91 9.44
N SER A 61 9.21 2.13 9.00
CA SER A 61 8.83 3.36 9.69
C SER A 61 8.06 4.28 8.74
N PRO A 62 7.09 5.05 9.23
CA PRO A 62 6.39 6.02 8.41
C PRO A 62 7.33 7.16 7.97
N ARG A 63 7.28 7.56 6.70
CA ARG A 63 8.09 8.68 6.17
C ARG A 63 7.60 10.07 6.60
N ARG A 64 6.32 10.20 6.92
CA ARG A 64 5.72 11.40 7.52
C ARG A 64 4.81 10.95 8.65
N SER A 65 4.45 11.85 9.55
CA SER A 65 3.40 11.56 10.54
C SER A 65 2.08 11.32 9.80
N PHE A 66 1.66 10.06 9.67
CA PHE A 66 0.30 9.70 9.24
C PHE A 66 -0.39 8.96 10.38
N GLY A 67 -0.80 9.75 11.38
CA GLY A 67 -1.51 9.28 12.56
C GLY A 67 -0.75 8.27 13.42
N SER A 68 -1.34 7.91 14.55
CA SER A 68 -0.94 6.75 15.33
C SER A 68 -1.40 5.51 14.57
N ASN A 69 -0.55 4.90 13.74
CA ASN A 69 -0.84 3.55 13.27
C ASN A 69 0.42 2.79 12.90
N ARG A 70 0.72 1.77 13.70
CA ARG A 70 1.58 0.63 13.33
C ARG A 70 1.00 -0.19 12.16
N LEU A 71 0.08 0.37 11.37
CA LEU A 71 -0.63 -0.30 10.30
C LEU A 71 -0.77 0.65 9.11
N LEU A 72 -0.16 0.29 7.99
CA LEU A 72 -0.40 0.93 6.72
C LEU A 72 -1.45 0.12 5.96
N ARG A 73 -2.60 0.72 5.68
CA ARG A 73 -3.61 0.16 4.77
C ARG A 73 -3.82 1.11 3.59
N VAL A 74 -3.62 0.60 2.38
CA VAL A 74 -3.76 1.33 1.12
C VAL A 74 -4.85 0.68 0.29
N TYR A 75 -5.88 1.43 -0.08
CA TYR A 75 -7.00 0.95 -0.90
C TYR A 75 -6.72 1.21 -2.38
N TYR A 76 -7.11 0.28 -3.25
CA TYR A 76 -6.91 0.38 -4.70
C TYR A 76 -7.97 -0.41 -5.49
N ILE A 77 -8.08 -0.11 -6.79
CA ILE A 77 -8.97 -0.80 -7.73
C ILE A 77 -8.10 -1.79 -8.54
N PRO A 78 -8.25 -3.13 -8.37
CA PRO A 78 -7.36 -4.11 -8.99
C PRO A 78 -7.28 -4.02 -10.51
N LYS A 79 -8.41 -3.81 -11.19
CA LYS A 79 -8.48 -3.70 -12.66
C LYS A 79 -7.86 -2.42 -13.23
N ILE A 80 -7.54 -1.43 -12.39
CA ILE A 80 -7.08 -0.10 -12.83
C ILE A 80 -5.64 0.17 -12.34
N HIS A 81 -5.29 -0.26 -11.13
CA HIS A 81 -4.01 0.07 -10.52
C HIS A 81 -3.05 -1.12 -10.57
N SER A 82 -1.91 -0.93 -11.24
CA SER A 82 -0.84 -1.92 -11.29
C SER A 82 -0.14 -2.09 -9.92
N ASN A 83 0.45 -3.26 -9.70
CA ASN A 83 1.25 -3.56 -8.51
C ASN A 83 2.42 -2.57 -8.33
N ASN A 84 3.03 -2.11 -9.43
CA ASN A 84 4.06 -1.07 -9.39
C ASN A 84 3.54 0.25 -8.83
N ARG A 85 2.30 0.64 -9.15
CA ARG A 85 1.68 1.85 -8.59
C ARG A 85 1.39 1.69 -7.10
N VAL A 86 0.94 0.50 -6.68
CA VAL A 86 0.73 0.18 -5.25
C VAL A 86 2.06 0.24 -4.49
N TYR A 87 3.11 -0.42 -4.99
CA TYR A 87 4.47 -0.36 -4.42
C TYR A 87 4.99 1.08 -4.34
N SER A 88 4.82 1.88 -5.40
CA SER A 88 5.26 3.28 -5.44
C SER A 88 4.59 4.14 -4.36
N VAL A 89 3.31 3.90 -4.07
CA VAL A 89 2.61 4.57 -2.96
C VAL A 89 3.15 4.11 -1.62
N ILE A 90 3.33 2.79 -1.43
CA ILE A 90 3.89 2.23 -0.19
C ILE A 90 5.27 2.83 0.07
N ARG A 91 6.22 2.78 -0.86
CA ARG A 91 7.57 3.34 -0.66
C ARG A 91 7.59 4.84 -0.35
N ASN A 92 6.58 5.59 -0.79
CA ASN A 92 6.44 7.02 -0.52
C ASN A 92 5.90 7.28 0.89
N LEU A 93 5.13 6.34 1.44
CA LEU A 93 4.59 6.38 2.79
C LEU A 93 5.54 5.73 3.80
N ILE A 94 6.40 4.80 3.42
CA ILE A 94 7.24 4.11 4.40
C ILE A 94 8.69 4.06 3.99
N LYS A 95 9.54 4.11 5.02
CA LYS A 95 10.96 3.85 4.92
C LYS A 95 11.21 2.46 5.47
N PHE A 96 11.74 1.59 4.63
CA PHE A 96 12.20 0.27 5.03
C PHE A 96 13.60 0.37 5.65
N ARG A 97 13.81 -0.37 6.74
CA ARG A 97 15.13 -0.53 7.36
C ARG A 97 15.81 -1.74 6.76
N LYS A 98 17.06 -1.57 6.31
CA LYS A 98 17.90 -2.67 5.85
C LYS A 98 18.30 -3.55 7.04
N PRO A 99 18.05 -4.86 7.00
CA PRO A 99 18.54 -5.80 8.01
C PRO A 99 20.07 -5.85 8.06
N ALA A 100 20.64 -5.83 9.25
CA ALA A 100 22.09 -5.79 9.46
C ALA A 100 22.76 -7.18 9.35
N ASN A 101 22.07 -8.24 9.77
CA ASN A 101 22.62 -9.59 9.85
C ASN A 101 21.64 -10.67 9.37
N ILE A 102 22.11 -11.93 9.28
CA ILE A 102 21.33 -13.07 8.77
C ILE A 102 20.04 -13.30 9.57
N TYR A 103 20.08 -13.17 10.90
CA TYR A 103 18.90 -13.32 11.75
C TYR A 103 17.85 -12.23 11.48
N GLU A 104 18.28 -10.98 11.34
CA GLU A 104 17.39 -9.89 10.95
C GLU A 104 16.83 -10.07 9.54
N ARG A 105 17.60 -10.61 8.59
CA ARG A 105 17.11 -10.91 7.23
C ARG A 105 16.00 -11.96 7.25
N ARG A 106 16.19 -13.06 8.00
CA ARG A 106 15.16 -14.09 8.17
C ARG A 106 13.89 -13.51 8.78
N ALA A 107 14.03 -12.72 9.83
CA ALA A 107 12.90 -12.08 10.47
C ALA A 107 12.23 -10.99 9.60
N PHE A 108 12.98 -10.29 8.75
CA PHE A 108 12.44 -9.39 7.75
C PHE A 108 11.58 -10.15 6.73
N GLY A 109 12.06 -11.29 6.24
CA GLY A 109 11.29 -12.18 5.37
C GLY A 109 9.98 -12.65 6.03
N MET A 110 10.04 -13.13 7.28
CA MET A 110 8.84 -13.54 8.02
C MET A 110 7.85 -12.38 8.21
N TRP A 111 8.34 -11.21 8.61
CA TRP A 111 7.53 -10.00 8.76
C TRP A 111 6.86 -9.60 7.45
N LEU A 112 7.59 -9.58 6.34
CA LEU A 112 7.05 -9.21 5.03
C LEU A 112 6.04 -10.25 4.52
N SER A 113 6.27 -11.53 4.74
CA SER A 113 5.33 -12.60 4.37
C SER A 113 4.01 -12.51 5.15
N SER A 114 4.04 -12.02 6.40
CA SER A 114 2.83 -11.80 7.20
C SER A 114 1.96 -10.62 6.73
N SER A 115 2.45 -9.82 5.77
CA SER A 115 1.70 -8.69 5.23
C SER A 115 0.70 -9.11 4.16
N ILE A 116 -0.44 -8.43 4.12
CA ILE A 116 -1.47 -8.58 3.08
C ILE A 116 -1.07 -7.66 1.92
N LEU A 117 0.02 -8.01 1.26
CA LEU A 117 0.53 -7.33 0.07
C LEU A 117 0.47 -8.29 -1.12
N PRO A 118 0.21 -7.80 -2.35
CA PRO A 118 0.36 -8.62 -3.56
C PRO A 118 1.75 -9.26 -3.61
N SER A 119 1.86 -10.50 -4.08
CA SER A 119 3.13 -11.27 -4.14
C SER A 119 4.26 -10.46 -4.80
N GLN A 120 3.99 -9.90 -5.98
CA GLN A 120 4.92 -9.06 -6.72
C GLN A 120 5.37 -7.82 -5.92
N VAL A 121 4.48 -7.20 -5.13
CA VAL A 121 4.85 -6.06 -4.28
C VAL A 121 5.79 -6.51 -3.15
N ARG A 122 5.55 -7.68 -2.55
CA ARG A 122 6.45 -8.27 -1.54
C ARG A 122 7.81 -8.58 -2.14
N GLU A 123 7.86 -9.20 -3.32
CA GLU A 123 9.11 -9.49 -4.02
C GLU A 123 9.91 -8.24 -4.32
N ILE A 124 9.27 -7.18 -4.85
CA ILE A 124 9.93 -5.90 -5.10
C ILE A 124 10.50 -5.31 -3.80
N ILE A 125 9.72 -5.29 -2.71
CA ILE A 125 10.21 -4.80 -1.41
C ILE A 125 11.41 -5.64 -0.94
N HIS A 126 11.32 -6.96 -1.04
CA HIS A 126 12.35 -7.88 -0.60
C HIS A 126 13.67 -7.64 -1.35
N SER A 127 13.62 -7.63 -2.68
CA SER A 127 14.79 -7.34 -3.52
C SER A 127 15.36 -5.95 -3.25
N MET A 128 14.52 -4.92 -3.16
CA MET A 128 14.99 -3.54 -2.93
C MET A 128 15.68 -3.34 -1.58
N VAL A 129 15.27 -4.08 -0.55
CA VAL A 129 15.81 -3.95 0.81
C VAL A 129 17.06 -4.82 0.99
N LEU A 130 17.11 -6.00 0.37
CA LEU A 130 18.16 -6.99 0.59
C LEU A 130 19.24 -7.02 -0.49
N GLU A 131 18.92 -6.70 -1.74
CA GLU A 131 19.89 -6.72 -2.84
C GLU A 131 20.74 -5.42 -2.88
N SER A 132 21.95 -5.52 -3.44
CA SER A 132 22.83 -4.37 -3.69
C SER A 132 22.29 -3.52 -4.84
N ARG A 133 22.51 -2.20 -4.81
CA ARG A 133 22.02 -1.22 -5.83
C ARG A 133 22.30 -1.66 -7.28
N ALA A 134 23.40 -2.38 -7.53
CA ALA A 134 23.77 -2.88 -8.86
C ALA A 134 22.77 -3.90 -9.45
N HIS A 135 22.18 -4.78 -8.63
CA HIS A 135 21.23 -5.81 -9.10
C HIS A 135 19.83 -5.25 -9.36
N ILE A 136 19.43 -4.22 -8.61
CA ILE A 136 18.14 -3.55 -8.75
C ILE A 136 18.00 -2.87 -10.11
N THR A 137 19.06 -2.22 -10.59
CA THR A 137 19.07 -1.51 -11.89
C THR A 137 18.87 -2.49 -13.04
N ALA A 138 19.54 -3.65 -13.00
CA ALA A 138 19.42 -4.70 -14.02
C ALA A 138 18.01 -5.34 -14.07
N ARG A 139 17.35 -5.50 -12.91
CA ARG A 139 16.01 -6.09 -12.83
C ARG A 139 14.91 -5.10 -13.21
N MET A 140 15.07 -3.82 -12.91
CA MET A 140 14.11 -2.77 -13.31
C MET A 140 14.11 -2.54 -14.83
N SER A 141 15.22 -2.77 -15.53
CA SER A 141 15.27 -2.75 -17.00
C SER A 141 14.52 -3.92 -17.63
N GLN A 142 14.55 -5.11 -17.02
CA GLN A 142 13.85 -6.29 -17.53
C GLN A 142 12.33 -6.22 -17.37
N ILE A 143 11.81 -5.48 -16.39
CA ILE A 143 10.35 -5.31 -16.17
C ILE A 143 9.74 -4.29 -17.15
N ARG A 144 10.56 -3.51 -17.86
CA ARG A 144 10.10 -2.49 -18.83
C ARG A 144 10.01 -3.02 -20.26
N HIS A 145 10.56 -4.20 -20.53
CA HIS A 145 10.42 -4.93 -21.78
C HIS A 145 9.34 -6.01 -21.64
#